data_AF-A0A258BHH4-F1
#
_entry.id   AF-A0A258BHH4-F1
#
_cell.length_a   1.000
_cell.length_b   1.000
_cell.length_c   1.000
_cell.angle_alpha   90.00
_cell.angle_beta   90.00
_cell.angle_gamma   90.00
#
_symmetry.space_group_name_H-M   'P 1'
#
loop_
_entity.id
_entity.type
_entity.pdbx_description
1 polymer ?
#
loop_
_entity_poly.entity_id
_entity_poly.type
_entity_poly.pdbx_seq_one_letter_code
_entity_poly.pdbx_strand_id
1 'polypeptide(L)' 'MTYALAATEWRSFSARHNYREGDAQEPEFAVETWSYDPAGLSDEEIVDPLSLYAQFHDHEDPRVRMAAEQLRERAVW' A
#
# COMPACT_ATOMS: atom_id res chain seq x y z
N MET A 1 0.23 7.02 10.29
CA MET A 1 -0.33 5.73 9.82
C MET A 1 -0.58 5.85 8.33
N THR A 2 -0.40 4.78 7.55
CA THR A 2 -0.56 4.83 6.09
C THR A 2 -1.65 3.84 5.68
N TYR A 3 -2.57 4.28 4.83
CA TYR A 3 -3.67 3.47 4.29
C TYR A 3 -3.53 3.33 2.79
N ALA A 4 -3.85 2.16 2.25
CA ALA A 4 -3.89 1.91 0.81
C ALA A 4 -5.34 1.74 0.36
N LEU A 5 -5.70 2.35 -0.77
CA LEU A 5 -7.03 2.21 -1.38
C LEU A 5 -6.96 2.29 -2.89
N ALA A 6 -7.98 1.75 -3.58
CA ALA A 6 -8.07 1.89 -5.02
C ALA A 6 -8.25 3.37 -5.38
N ALA A 7 -7.55 3.85 -6.42
CA ALA A 7 -7.65 5.23 -6.90
C ALA A 7 -9.08 5.62 -7.28
N THR A 8 -9.90 4.65 -7.71
CA THR A 8 -11.33 4.82 -7.99
C THR A 8 -12.15 5.14 -6.73
N GLU A 9 -11.69 4.72 -5.55
CA GLU A 9 -12.41 4.89 -4.28
C GLU A 9 -12.02 6.19 -3.56
N TRP A 10 -10.89 6.82 -3.91
CA TRP A 10 -10.38 8.02 -3.26
C TRP A 10 -11.42 9.13 -3.13
N ARG A 11 -12.15 9.43 -4.22
CA ARG A 11 -13.19 10.48 -4.21
C ARG A 11 -14.31 10.19 -3.21
N SER A 12 -14.78 8.95 -3.17
CA SER A 12 -15.86 8.53 -2.28
C SER A 12 -15.40 8.51 -0.83
N PHE A 13 -14.17 8.03 -0.58
CA PHE A 13 -13.54 7.96 0.73
C PHE A 13 -13.28 9.36 1.32
N SER A 14 -12.61 10.24 0.56
CA SER A 14 -12.33 11.62 0.97
C SER A 14 -13.61 12.41 1.24
N ALA A 15 -14.63 12.30 0.38
CA ALA A 15 -15.91 12.98 0.56
C ALA A 15 -16.67 12.50 1.79
N ARG A 16 -16.69 11.18 2.06
CA ARG A 16 -17.41 10.60 3.20
C ARG A 16 -16.85 11.05 4.55
N HIS A 17 -15.54 11.19 4.63
CA HIS A 17 -14.83 11.57 5.86
C HIS A 17 -14.46 13.06 5.91
N ASN A 18 -14.82 13.82 4.87
CA ASN A 18 -14.46 15.22 4.69
C ASN A 18 -12.93 15.47 4.80
N TYR A 19 -12.15 14.49 4.36
CA TYR A 19 -10.70 14.60 4.32
C TYR A 19 -10.26 15.57 3.22
N ARG A 20 -9.22 16.32 3.51
CA ARG A 20 -8.59 17.25 2.58
C ARG A 20 -7.11 16.90 2.54
N GLU A 21 -6.51 16.98 1.36
CA GLU A 21 -5.06 16.92 1.24
C GLU A 21 -4.45 18.06 2.07
N GLY A 22 -3.70 17.67 3.10
CA GLY A 22 -3.03 18.58 4.02
C GLY A 22 -1.57 18.82 3.63
N ASP A 23 -0.83 19.46 4.53
CA ASP A 23 0.61 19.65 4.36
C ASP A 23 1.34 18.29 4.42
N ALA A 24 2.22 18.03 3.45
CA ALA A 24 2.99 16.80 3.34
C ALA A 24 4.09 16.68 4.40
N GLN A 25 4.41 17.74 5.15
CA GLN A 25 5.46 17.70 6.18
C GLN A 25 4.99 17.08 7.50
N GLU A 26 3.72 17.23 7.88
CA GLU A 26 3.17 16.67 9.12
C GLU A 26 1.73 16.15 8.93
N PRO A 27 1.52 15.12 8.09
CA PRO A 27 0.20 14.55 7.93
C PRO A 27 -0.22 13.72 9.16
N GLU A 28 -1.50 13.82 9.56
CA GLU A 28 -2.09 12.93 10.57
C GLU A 28 -2.06 11.46 10.10
N PHE A 29 -2.24 11.24 8.80
CA PHE A 29 -2.13 9.95 8.14
C PHE A 29 -1.84 10.13 6.65
N ALA A 30 -1.22 9.12 6.02
CA ALA A 30 -0.95 9.09 4.59
C ALA A 30 -1.92 8.13 3.90
N VAL A 31 -2.31 8.46 2.67
CA VAL A 31 -3.14 7.61 1.82
C VAL A 31 -2.41 7.36 0.52
N GLU A 32 -2.24 6.09 0.17
CA GLU A 32 -1.66 5.65 -1.10
C GLU A 32 -2.77 5.13 -2.00
N THR A 33 -2.90 5.71 -3.20
CA THR A 33 -3.90 5.30 -4.18
C THR A 33 -3.29 4.39 -5.23
N TRP A 34 -3.94 3.23 -5.46
CA TRP A 34 -3.45 2.20 -6.37
C TRP A 34 -4.35 2.02 -7.59
N SER A 35 -3.81 1.54 -8.71
CA SER A 35 -4.59 1.32 -9.94
C SER A 35 -5.53 0.12 -9.88
N TYR A 36 -5.38 -0.73 -8.87
CA TYR A 36 -6.20 -1.90 -8.57
C TYR A 36 -6.66 -1.83 -7.11
N ASP A 37 -7.57 -2.73 -6.71
CA ASP A 37 -8.04 -2.84 -5.32
C ASP A 37 -7.01 -3.59 -4.45
N PRO A 38 -6.29 -2.90 -3.55
CA PRO A 38 -5.28 -3.54 -2.71
C PRO A 38 -5.89 -4.42 -1.61
N ALA A 39 -7.15 -4.18 -1.21
CA ALA A 39 -7.83 -4.98 -0.19
C ALA A 39 -8.23 -6.36 -0.74
N GLY A 40 -8.42 -6.48 -2.06
CA GLY A 40 -8.73 -7.76 -2.72
C GLY A 40 -7.58 -8.77 -2.75
N LEU A 41 -6.37 -8.37 -2.36
CA LEU A 41 -5.15 -9.20 -2.41
C LEU A 41 -4.61 -9.54 -1.01
N SER A 42 -5.25 -9.07 0.06
CA SER A 42 -4.81 -9.29 1.43
C SER A 42 -6.00 -9.25 2.40
N ASP A 43 -6.15 -10.29 3.22
CA ASP A 43 -7.03 -10.29 4.40
C ASP A 43 -6.38 -9.58 5.63
N GLU A 44 -5.13 -9.11 5.50
CA GLU A 44 -4.38 -8.43 6.56
C GLU A 44 -4.28 -6.90 6.33
N GLU A 45 -4.07 -6.12 7.41
CA GLU A 45 -3.92 -4.65 7.45
C GLU A 45 -2.70 -4.10 6.66
N ILE A 46 -2.07 -4.90 5.80
CA ILE A 46 -0.82 -4.62 5.12
C ILE A 46 -1.07 -4.61 3.61
N VAL A 47 -0.38 -3.69 2.91
CA VAL A 47 -0.40 -3.54 1.45
C VAL A 47 -0.16 -4.88 0.74
N ASP A 48 -0.83 -5.08 -0.40
CA ASP A 48 -0.69 -6.25 -1.28
C ASP A 48 0.76 -6.80 -1.34
N PRO A 49 1.01 -8.04 -0.85
CA PRO A 49 2.34 -8.63 -0.80
C PRO A 49 3.02 -8.72 -2.18
N LEU A 50 2.25 -8.92 -3.26
CA LEU A 50 2.78 -9.03 -4.61
C LEU A 50 3.34 -7.71 -5.12
N SER A 51 2.70 -6.60 -4.79
CA SER A 51 3.15 -5.28 -5.22
C SER A 51 4.30 -4.75 -4.38
N LEU A 52 4.33 -5.07 -3.09
CA LEU A 52 5.53 -4.89 -2.28
C LEU A 52 6.70 -5.70 -2.87
N TYR A 53 6.47 -6.95 -3.28
CA TYR A 53 7.48 -7.73 -3.96
C TYR A 53 7.94 -7.06 -5.26
N ALA A 54 7.03 -6.68 -6.15
CA ALA A 54 7.36 -6.04 -7.42
C ALA A 54 8.17 -4.74 -7.23
N GLN A 55 7.86 -3.94 -6.21
CA GLN A 55 8.58 -2.71 -5.90
C GLN A 55 9.98 -2.95 -5.33
N PHE A 56 10.15 -3.98 -4.49
CA PHE A 56 11.35 -4.17 -3.69
C PHE A 56 12.24 -5.35 -4.09
N HIS A 57 11.83 -6.19 -5.04
CA HIS A 57 12.62 -7.37 -5.47
C HIS A 57 14.01 -7.00 -6.03
N ASP A 58 14.15 -5.82 -6.63
CA ASP A 58 15.42 -5.32 -7.20
C ASP A 58 16.03 -4.16 -6.39
N HIS A 59 15.64 -4.03 -5.12
CA HIS A 59 16.14 -2.94 -4.28
C HIS A 59 17.64 -3.12 -3.96
N GLU A 60 18.40 -2.01 -3.92
CA GLU A 60 19.86 -2.02 -3.73
C GLU A 60 20.27 -2.60 -2.37
N ASP A 61 19.51 -2.31 -1.31
CA ASP A 61 19.71 -2.88 0.02
C ASP A 61 19.32 -4.39 0.06
N PRO A 62 20.26 -5.30 0.33
CA PRO A 62 20.00 -6.74 0.38
C PRO A 62 19.00 -7.16 1.46
N ARG A 63 18.86 -6.39 2.55
CA ARG A 63 17.90 -6.68 3.63
C ARG A 63 16.46 -6.45 3.15
N VAL A 64 16.27 -5.40 2.36
CA VAL A 64 14.96 -5.05 1.77
C VAL A 64 14.54 -6.10 0.75
N ARG A 65 15.47 -6.51 -0.12
CA ARG A 65 15.22 -7.61 -1.07
C ARG A 65 14.88 -8.94 -0.39
N MET A 66 15.56 -9.29 0.70
CA MET A 66 15.24 -10.49 1.49
C MET A 66 13.84 -10.43 2.13
N ALA A 67 13.40 -9.26 2.58
CA ALA A 67 12.05 -9.09 3.10
C ALA A 67 10.99 -9.23 1.98
N ALA A 68 11.28 -8.71 0.79
CA ALA A 68 10.42 -8.87 -0.39
C ALA A 68 10.24 -10.35 -0.77
N GLU A 69 11.32 -11.14 -0.83
CA GLU A 69 11.22 -12.58 -1.13
C GLU A 69 10.39 -13.34 -0.07
N GLN A 70 10.51 -12.98 1.22
CA GLN A 70 9.67 -13.57 2.27
C GLN A 70 8.18 -13.24 2.11
N LEU A 71 7.83 -12.06 1.56
CA LEU A 71 6.46 -11.73 1.23
C LEU A 71 5.93 -12.61 0.09
N ARG A 72 6.77 -12.88 -0.91
CA ARG A 72 6.43 -13.77 -2.04
C ARG A 72 6.15 -15.20 -1.59
N GLU A 73 6.90 -15.73 -0.64
CA GLU A 73 6.69 -17.08 -0.09
C GLU A 73 5.37 -17.23 0.68
N ARG A 74 4.85 -16.12 1.24
CA ARG A 74 3.59 -16.11 2.01
C ARG A 74 2.35 -15.94 1.12
N ALA A 75 2.51 -15.37 -0.07
CA ALA A 75 1.45 -15.32 -1.06
C ALA A 75 1.24 -16.73 -1.63
N VAL A 76 0.27 -17.47 -1.11
CA VAL A 76 -0.14 -18.77 -1.64
C VAL A 76 -0.73 -18.53 -3.03
N TRP A 77 -0.04 -18.99 -4.07
CA TRP A 77 -0.51 -18.99 -5.46
C TRP A 77 -1.53 -20.10 -5.72
#